data_AF-A0AAV0TUA4-F1
#
_entry.id   AF-A0AAV0TUA4-F1
#
_cell.length_a   1.000
_cell.length_b   1.000
_cell.length_c   1.000
_cell.angle_alpha   90.00
_cell.angle_beta   90.00
_cell.angle_gamma   90.00
#
_symmetry.space_group_name_H-M   'P 1'
#
loop_
_entity.id
_entity.type
_entity.pdbx_description
1 polymer ?
#
loop_
_entity_poly.entity_id
_entity_poly.type
_entity_poly.pdbx_seq_one_letter_code
_entity_poly.pdbx_strand_id
1 'polypeptide(L)'
;MLTIVMRRHFSTGRRVLCSLQELQNLNGRGLKFPVQFPEQQSQLREAEPATTVQRARRRDALATGFVFWSQETQQPRAFLNRCPHALLELDWDDSDFFCEGFLFCKAHAAFFDPDTGVCLRGPTSSRKPLSNLNALHVAIDGEDIVLLTEAAQQGSDPSLATSAALSGPADLAAYKREKQRELANALSKRSEAASDVEAMQHQLHEKTMARLKRYEQIDDARAREKCV
;
A
#
# COMPACT_ATOMS: atom_id res chain seq x y z
N MET A 1 2.89 13.63 29.25
CA MET A 1 4.31 13.81 28.87
C MET A 1 4.73 12.60 28.05
N LEU A 2 4.88 12.73 26.74
CA LEU A 2 5.71 11.82 25.94
C LEU A 2 6.22 12.61 24.74
N THR A 3 7.37 13.27 24.93
CA THR A 3 8.01 14.09 23.92
C THR A 3 8.77 13.15 23.00
N ILE A 4 8.30 12.98 21.75
CA ILE A 4 9.02 12.24 20.72
C ILE A 4 10.31 13.01 20.42
N VAL A 5 11.43 12.50 20.93
CA VAL A 5 12.75 13.09 20.70
C VAL A 5 13.18 12.74 19.27
N MET A 6 13.04 13.70 18.36
CA MET A 6 13.70 13.68 17.05
C MET A 6 15.23 13.61 17.28
N ARG A 7 15.80 12.41 17.26
CA ARG A 7 17.25 12.22 17.26
C ARG A 7 17.81 12.70 15.91
N ARG A 8 18.35 13.93 15.92
CA ARG A 8 19.13 14.48 14.82
C ARG A 8 20.54 13.87 14.84
N HIS A 9 20.79 12.86 14.03
CA HIS A 9 22.13 12.48 13.61
C HIS A 9 22.23 12.62 12.09
N PHE A 10 22.77 13.75 11.64
CA PHE A 10 23.29 13.91 10.29
C PHE A 10 24.71 13.35 10.29
N SER A 11 24.85 12.05 10.02
CA SER A 11 26.11 11.48 9.53
C SER A 11 25.89 11.07 8.09
N THR A 12 26.72 11.60 7.19
CA THR A 12 26.91 11.20 5.79
C THR A 12 26.19 9.91 5.37
N GLY A 13 25.11 10.06 4.61
CA GLY A 13 24.42 8.98 3.88
C GLY A 13 23.43 8.13 4.68
N ARG A 14 23.56 8.01 6.01
CA ARG A 14 22.81 7.02 6.80
C ARG A 14 21.85 7.68 7.78
N ARG A 15 20.55 7.38 7.68
CA ARG A 15 19.49 7.91 8.57
C ARG A 15 18.70 6.76 9.21
N VAL A 16 18.65 6.75 10.55
CA VAL A 16 17.81 5.80 11.31
C VAL A 16 16.34 6.13 11.09
N LEU A 17 15.53 5.11 10.78
CA LEU A 17 14.09 5.22 10.59
C LEU A 17 13.32 4.77 11.85
N CYS A 18 13.63 3.57 12.35
CA CYS A 18 13.01 2.94 13.52
C CYS A 18 13.86 1.76 13.99
N SER A 19 13.49 1.12 15.12
CA SER A 19 14.13 -0.14 15.52
C SER A 19 13.61 -1.32 14.70
N LEU A 20 14.43 -2.37 14.55
CA LEU A 20 14.03 -3.64 13.93
C LEU A 20 12.81 -4.25 14.63
N GLN A 21 12.80 -4.23 15.97
CA GLN A 21 11.69 -4.74 16.78
C GLN A 21 10.41 -3.96 16.52
N GLU A 22 10.49 -2.62 16.44
CA GLU A 22 9.34 -1.77 16.11
C GLU A 22 8.78 -2.12 14.73
N LEU A 23 9.64 -2.24 13.71
CA LEU A 23 9.22 -2.57 12.35
C LEU A 23 8.56 -3.95 12.27
N GLN A 24 9.11 -4.95 12.97
CA GLN A 24 8.55 -6.31 13.03
C GLN A 24 7.18 -6.33 13.73
N ASN A 25 7.00 -5.51 14.77
CA ASN A 25 5.75 -5.41 15.53
C ASN A 25 4.62 -4.70 14.77
N LEU A 26 4.90 -4.06 13.62
CA LEU A 26 3.86 -3.46 12.77
C LEU A 26 3.00 -4.50 12.05
N ASN A 27 3.33 -5.80 12.13
CA ASN A 27 2.56 -6.92 11.60
C ASN A 27 2.17 -6.73 10.12
N GLY A 28 3.14 -6.33 9.30
CA GLY A 28 2.92 -6.09 7.87
C GLY A 28 2.29 -4.73 7.53
N ARG A 29 2.11 -3.83 8.49
CA ARG A 29 1.88 -2.39 8.21
C ARG A 29 3.19 -1.67 7.93
N GLY A 30 3.11 -0.55 7.21
CA GLY A 30 4.26 0.29 6.90
C GLY A 30 4.45 1.43 7.90
N LEU A 31 5.69 1.85 8.07
CA LEU A 31 6.07 3.09 8.73
C LEU A 31 6.35 4.16 7.67
N LYS A 32 5.55 5.22 7.66
CA LYS A 32 5.72 6.39 6.78
C LYS A 32 6.77 7.35 7.35
N PHE A 33 7.63 7.89 6.49
CA PHE A 33 8.66 8.86 6.87
C PHE A 33 8.87 9.93 5.77
N PRO A 34 9.27 11.16 6.12
CA PRO A 34 9.62 12.17 5.12
C PRO A 34 10.95 11.81 4.46
N VAL A 35 11.05 11.96 3.14
CA VAL A 35 12.29 11.81 2.36
C VAL A 35 12.87 13.20 2.13
N GLN A 36 14.08 13.44 2.60
CA GLN A 36 14.78 14.71 2.35
C GLN A 36 15.72 14.53 1.16
N PHE A 37 15.69 15.43 0.18
CA PHE A 37 16.69 15.42 -0.89
C PHE A 37 17.77 16.46 -0.57
N PRO A 38 19.07 16.09 -0.53
CA PRO A 38 20.15 16.94 0.02
C PRO A 38 20.36 18.34 -0.56
N GLU A 39 19.67 18.79 -1.62
CA GLU A 39 20.03 20.03 -2.34
C GLU A 39 19.07 21.23 -2.18
N GLN A 40 17.95 21.14 -1.46
CA GLN A 40 16.87 22.15 -1.64
C GLN A 40 16.62 23.15 -0.50
N GLN A 41 17.39 23.16 0.58
CA GLN A 41 17.21 24.19 1.63
C GLN A 41 17.64 25.60 1.22
N SER A 42 18.46 25.78 0.17
CA SER A 42 19.01 27.10 -0.21
C SER A 42 18.20 27.90 -1.23
N GLN A 43 17.24 27.31 -1.95
CA GLN A 43 16.52 27.97 -3.07
C GLN A 43 15.02 28.25 -2.81
N LEU A 44 14.55 28.12 -1.57
CA LEU A 44 13.19 28.54 -1.19
C LEU A 44 13.06 30.06 -0.97
N ARG A 45 14.16 30.81 -1.08
CA ARG A 45 14.17 32.28 -1.08
C ARG A 45 14.39 32.74 -2.52
N GLU A 46 13.51 33.61 -3.00
CA GLU A 46 13.44 34.22 -4.33
C GLU A 46 12.56 33.48 -5.35
N ALA A 47 11.44 34.14 -5.68
CA ALA A 47 10.35 33.65 -6.49
C ALA A 47 10.50 34.13 -7.94
N GLU A 48 11.01 33.26 -8.80
CA GLU A 48 10.92 33.35 -10.26
C GLU A 48 9.84 32.37 -10.77
N PRO A 49 9.19 32.61 -11.93
CA PRO A 49 8.15 31.73 -12.45
C PRO A 49 8.75 30.36 -12.82
N ALA A 50 8.50 29.36 -11.96
CA ALA A 50 9.08 28.03 -12.07
C ALA A 50 8.70 27.32 -13.38
N THR A 51 9.71 26.89 -14.14
CA THR A 51 9.58 25.99 -15.30
C THR A 51 8.98 24.64 -14.89
N THR A 52 8.44 23.87 -15.85
CA THR A 52 7.82 22.54 -15.60
C THR A 52 8.77 21.59 -14.86
N VAL A 53 10.07 21.66 -15.17
CA VAL A 53 11.13 20.87 -14.52
C VAL A 53 11.35 21.31 -13.07
N GLN A 54 11.34 22.61 -12.78
CA GLN A 54 11.44 23.14 -11.41
C GLN A 54 10.20 22.79 -10.57
N ARG A 55 9.00 22.75 -11.16
CA ARG A 55 7.76 22.32 -10.48
C ARG A 55 7.73 20.83 -10.15
N ALA A 56 8.25 19.98 -11.03
CA ALA A 56 8.43 18.55 -10.73
C ALA A 56 9.41 18.37 -9.57
N ARG A 57 10.57 19.05 -9.62
CA ARG A 57 11.60 19.00 -8.57
C ARG A 57 11.14 19.52 -7.21
N ARG A 58 10.34 20.60 -7.15
CA ARG A 58 9.75 21.10 -5.87
C ARG A 58 8.76 20.12 -5.26
N ARG A 59 8.04 19.34 -6.08
CA ARG A 59 7.10 18.31 -5.62
C ARG A 59 7.81 17.13 -4.96
N ASP A 60 9.10 16.95 -5.21
CA ASP A 60 9.90 15.88 -4.59
C ASP A 60 10.45 16.31 -3.22
N ALA A 61 10.56 17.61 -2.94
CA ALA A 61 11.03 18.17 -1.65
C ALA A 61 10.18 17.79 -0.41
N LEU A 62 8.94 17.38 -0.64
CA LEU A 62 7.96 16.96 0.38
C LEU A 62 7.54 15.50 0.20
N ALA A 63 8.30 14.72 -0.56
CA ALA A 63 7.93 13.33 -0.78
C ALA A 63 8.07 12.52 0.52
N THR A 64 7.15 11.58 0.71
CA THR A 64 7.26 10.60 1.79
C THR A 64 7.72 9.26 1.23
N GLY A 65 8.32 8.45 2.07
CA GLY A 65 8.63 7.05 1.83
C GLY A 65 7.94 6.22 2.89
N PHE A 66 7.88 4.91 2.67
CA PHE A 66 7.43 3.98 3.69
C PHE A 66 8.33 2.76 3.71
N VAL A 67 8.48 2.18 4.91
CA VAL A 67 9.27 0.95 5.16
C VAL A 67 8.40 -0.06 5.90
N PHE A 68 8.56 -1.34 5.60
CA PHE A 68 7.87 -2.43 6.28
C PHE A 68 8.75 -3.67 6.35
N TRP A 69 8.39 -4.61 7.22
CA TRP A 69 9.04 -5.91 7.31
C TRP A 69 8.36 -6.91 6.35
N SER A 70 9.11 -7.45 5.38
CA SER A 70 8.62 -8.53 4.53
C SER A 70 8.73 -9.87 5.25
N GLN A 71 7.59 -10.53 5.45
CA GLN A 71 7.56 -11.87 6.05
C GLN A 71 8.05 -12.95 5.09
N GLU A 72 7.89 -12.74 3.78
CA GLU A 72 8.34 -13.68 2.75
C GLU A 72 9.87 -13.70 2.66
N THR A 73 10.47 -12.50 2.63
CA THR A 73 11.93 -12.38 2.45
C THR A 73 12.71 -12.23 3.75
N GLN A 74 12.03 -12.05 4.89
CA GLN A 74 12.64 -11.78 6.21
C GLN A 74 13.62 -10.59 6.16
N GLN A 75 13.25 -9.54 5.44
CA GLN A 75 14.06 -8.34 5.23
C GLN A 75 13.17 -7.08 5.21
N PRO A 76 13.71 -5.90 5.57
CA PRO A 76 12.99 -4.65 5.42
C PRO A 76 12.88 -4.29 3.93
N ARG A 77 11.71 -3.81 3.53
CA ARG A 77 11.44 -3.24 2.20
C ARG A 77 10.99 -1.80 2.35
N ALA A 78 11.45 -0.94 1.47
CA ALA A 78 11.05 0.45 1.47
C ALA A 78 10.83 0.98 0.06
N PHE A 79 9.85 1.85 -0.10
CA PHE A 79 9.51 2.48 -1.38
C PHE A 79 9.21 3.96 -1.17
N LEU A 80 9.42 4.75 -2.23
CA LEU A 80 8.87 6.09 -2.31
C LEU A 80 7.35 5.98 -2.32
N ASN A 81 6.68 6.77 -1.50
CA ASN A 81 5.23 6.81 -1.42
C ASN A 81 4.66 7.63 -2.59
N ARG A 82 4.81 7.11 -3.80
CA ARG A 82 4.39 7.79 -5.02
C ARG A 82 3.96 6.81 -6.09
N CYS A 83 2.67 6.87 -6.42
CA CYS A 83 2.09 6.05 -7.46
C CYS A 83 2.55 6.55 -8.84
N PRO A 84 3.17 5.70 -9.67
CA PRO A 84 3.66 6.10 -11.00
C PRO A 84 2.56 6.52 -11.99
N HIS A 85 1.30 6.24 -11.67
CA HIS A 85 0.15 6.67 -12.49
C HIS A 85 -0.09 8.18 -12.42
N ALA A 86 -0.25 8.72 -11.20
CA ALA A 86 -0.72 10.10 -10.98
C ALA A 86 0.21 10.93 -10.09
N LEU A 87 1.34 10.35 -9.66
CA LEU A 87 2.30 10.95 -8.73
C LEU A 87 1.69 11.35 -7.37
N LEU A 88 0.58 10.71 -7.00
CA LEU A 88 -0.06 10.80 -5.69
C LEU A 88 0.53 9.75 -4.74
N GLU A 89 0.38 9.99 -3.45
CA GLU A 89 0.70 8.99 -2.43
C GLU A 89 -0.18 7.74 -2.57
N LEU A 90 0.35 6.59 -2.13
CA LEU A 90 -0.37 5.33 -2.16
C LEU A 90 -1.43 5.29 -1.05
N ASP A 91 -1.10 5.84 0.12
CA ASP A 91 -1.98 5.96 1.28
C ASP A 91 -2.79 7.26 1.28
N TRP A 92 -3.71 7.38 2.23
CA TRP A 92 -4.44 8.62 2.55
C TRP A 92 -3.99 9.17 3.91
N ASP A 93 -2.67 9.23 4.12
CA ASP A 93 -2.02 9.62 5.39
C ASP A 93 -2.28 8.67 6.58
N ASP A 94 -2.90 7.51 6.35
CA ASP A 94 -3.18 6.50 7.38
C ASP A 94 -2.03 5.51 7.58
N SER A 95 -0.95 5.62 6.80
CA SER A 95 0.20 4.69 6.81
C SER A 95 -0.17 3.21 6.61
N ASP A 96 -1.32 2.96 5.99
CA ASP A 96 -1.75 1.62 5.60
C ASP A 96 -1.63 1.47 4.08
N PHE A 97 -0.69 0.62 3.67
CA PHE A 97 -0.27 0.47 2.28
C PHE A 97 -0.74 -0.85 1.66
N PHE A 98 -1.43 -1.71 2.42
CA PHE A 98 -1.65 -3.10 2.02
C PHE A 98 -3.12 -3.42 1.76
N CYS A 99 -3.36 -4.28 0.78
CA CYS A 99 -4.65 -4.93 0.54
C CYS A 99 -4.37 -6.34 0.04
N GLU A 100 -4.93 -7.35 0.72
CA GLU A 100 -4.70 -8.78 0.38
C GLU A 100 -3.22 -9.19 0.36
N GLY A 101 -2.37 -8.56 1.19
CA GLY A 101 -0.92 -8.82 1.22
C GLY A 101 -0.11 -8.13 0.12
N PHE A 102 -0.75 -7.37 -0.76
CA PHE A 102 -0.08 -6.60 -1.82
C PHE A 102 -0.06 -5.11 -1.49
N LEU A 103 0.88 -4.38 -2.07
CA LEU A 103 0.89 -2.91 -1.97
C LEU A 103 -0.23 -2.34 -2.83
N PHE A 104 -1.00 -1.41 -2.26
CA PHE A 104 -2.23 -0.90 -2.85
C PHE A 104 -2.26 0.62 -2.87
N CYS A 105 -2.47 1.20 -4.05
CA CYS A 105 -2.73 2.63 -4.17
C CYS A 105 -4.22 2.90 -3.92
N LYS A 106 -4.54 3.47 -2.75
CA LYS A 106 -5.91 3.80 -2.31
C LYS A 106 -6.62 4.80 -3.21
N ALA A 107 -5.87 5.67 -3.91
CA ALA A 107 -6.44 6.66 -4.80
C ALA A 107 -7.14 6.07 -6.04
N HIS A 108 -6.52 5.09 -6.71
CA HIS A 108 -7.03 4.59 -8.00
C HIS A 108 -6.94 3.06 -8.17
N ALA A 109 -6.69 2.34 -7.08
CA ALA A 109 -6.71 0.89 -6.99
C ALA A 109 -5.69 0.14 -7.88
N ALA A 110 -4.48 0.69 -7.99
CA ALA A 110 -3.34 -0.01 -8.55
C ALA A 110 -2.70 -0.94 -7.49
N PHE A 111 -2.20 -2.10 -7.92
CA PHE A 111 -1.56 -3.11 -7.08
C PHE A 111 -0.11 -3.34 -7.50
N PHE A 112 0.76 -3.44 -6.51
CA PHE A 112 2.19 -3.71 -6.66
C PHE A 112 2.63 -4.87 -5.78
N ASP A 113 3.63 -5.60 -6.24
CA ASP A 113 4.28 -6.64 -5.46
C ASP A 113 5.07 -6.01 -4.30
N PRO A 114 4.93 -6.51 -3.05
CA PRO A 114 5.60 -5.92 -1.90
C PRO A 114 7.11 -6.14 -1.88
N ASP A 115 7.61 -7.25 -2.41
CA ASP A 115 9.04 -7.56 -2.32
C ASP A 115 9.86 -6.84 -3.40
N THR A 116 9.25 -6.59 -4.56
CA THR A 116 9.93 -6.05 -5.75
C THR A 116 9.41 -4.68 -6.18
N GLY A 117 8.22 -4.27 -5.75
CA GLY A 117 7.56 -3.06 -6.23
C GLY A 117 7.00 -3.18 -7.65
N VAL A 118 7.01 -4.36 -8.26
CA VAL A 118 6.52 -4.59 -9.62
C VAL A 118 5.04 -4.27 -9.73
N CYS A 119 4.64 -3.49 -10.74
CA CYS A 119 3.21 -3.24 -11.00
C CYS A 119 2.52 -4.54 -11.47
N LEU A 120 1.61 -5.07 -10.66
CA LEU A 120 0.82 -6.26 -10.96
C LEU A 120 -0.50 -5.92 -11.64
N ARG A 121 -1.14 -4.83 -11.23
CA ARG A 121 -2.38 -4.33 -11.85
C ARG A 121 -2.45 -2.82 -11.81
N GLY A 122 -2.71 -2.20 -12.96
CA GLY A 122 -2.92 -0.76 -13.05
C GLY A 122 -4.28 -0.30 -12.50
N PRO A 123 -4.59 1.01 -12.63
CA PRO A 123 -5.80 1.62 -12.09
C PRO A 123 -7.07 0.97 -12.63
N THR A 124 -8.15 0.94 -11.85
CA THR A 124 -9.43 0.37 -12.30
C THR A 124 -9.96 1.02 -13.59
N SER A 125 -9.67 2.32 -13.79
CA SER A 125 -10.13 3.09 -14.95
C SER A 125 -9.53 2.65 -16.30
N SER A 126 -8.33 2.06 -16.31
CA SER A 126 -7.63 1.73 -17.56
C SER A 126 -7.01 0.34 -17.58
N ARG A 127 -6.75 -0.25 -16.41
CA ARG A 127 -6.02 -1.52 -16.21
C ARG A 127 -4.66 -1.57 -16.93
N LYS A 128 -4.16 -0.44 -17.43
CA LYS A 128 -2.90 -0.36 -18.17
C LYS A 128 -1.71 -0.65 -17.26
N PRO A 129 -0.69 -1.38 -17.73
CA PRO A 129 0.52 -1.58 -16.95
C PRO A 129 1.19 -0.23 -16.66
N LEU A 130 1.63 -0.06 -15.43
CA LEU A 130 2.42 1.09 -14.98
C LEU A 130 3.89 0.69 -14.88
N SER A 131 4.78 1.67 -14.74
CA SER A 131 6.12 1.43 -14.21
C SER A 131 6.03 0.90 -12.76
N ASN A 132 7.14 0.35 -12.27
CA ASN A 132 7.25 -0.16 -10.91
C ASN A 132 7.32 0.99 -9.89
N LEU A 133 7.21 0.65 -8.59
CA LEU A 133 7.50 1.58 -7.51
C LEU A 133 9.01 1.85 -7.42
N ASN A 134 9.35 3.06 -7.00
CA ASN A 134 10.75 3.42 -6.74
C ASN A 134 11.17 2.87 -5.38
N ALA A 135 12.04 1.85 -5.37
CA ALA A 135 12.59 1.30 -4.14
C ALA A 135 13.55 2.29 -3.44
N LEU A 136 13.52 2.30 -2.12
CA LEU A 136 14.46 3.03 -1.26
C LEU A 136 15.42 2.03 -0.60
N HIS A 137 16.70 2.38 -0.51
CA HIS A 137 17.72 1.51 0.05
C HIS A 137 17.71 1.55 1.57
N VAL A 138 17.18 0.50 2.18
CA VAL A 138 17.21 0.29 3.63
C VAL A 138 18.07 -0.91 4.00
N ALA A 139 18.65 -0.89 5.19
CA ALA A 139 19.39 -1.99 5.77
C ALA A 139 19.12 -2.11 7.27
N ILE A 140 19.49 -3.27 7.82
CA ILE A 140 19.54 -3.50 9.26
C ILE A 140 20.94 -3.10 9.75
N ASP A 141 21.01 -2.29 10.80
CA ASP A 141 22.24 -1.84 11.46
C ASP A 141 22.15 -2.12 12.96
N GLY A 142 22.67 -3.27 13.38
CA GLY A 142 22.44 -3.73 14.75
C GLY A 142 20.95 -3.91 15.03
N GLU A 143 20.40 -3.08 15.90
CA GLU A 143 18.98 -3.09 16.30
C GLU A 143 18.12 -2.10 15.50
N ASP A 144 18.71 -1.32 14.60
CA ASP A 144 18.04 -0.24 13.89
C ASP A 144 17.81 -0.56 12.40
N ILE A 145 16.74 0.01 11.85
CA ILE A 145 16.49 0.09 10.42
C ILE A 145 16.97 1.45 9.92
N VAL A 146 17.87 1.43 8.95
CA VAL A 146 18.54 2.62 8.43
C VAL A 146 18.30 2.78 6.94
N LEU A 147 18.02 4.01 6.53
CA LEU A 147 18.02 4.45 5.14
C LEU A 147 19.48 4.78 4.74
N LEU A 148 19.99 4.12 3.70
CA LEU A 148 21.42 4.15 3.33
C LEU A 148 21.80 5.26 2.34
N THR A 149 20.85 5.82 1.59
CA THR A 149 20.99 7.07 0.80
C THR A 149 19.57 7.51 0.36
N GLU A 150 19.19 8.77 0.58
CA GLU A 150 17.89 9.33 0.13
C GLU A 150 17.81 9.61 -1.38
N ALA A 151 18.95 9.53 -2.09
CA ALA A 151 19.01 9.67 -3.53
C ALA A 151 18.40 8.43 -4.20
N ALA A 152 17.16 8.56 -4.68
CA ALA A 152 16.61 7.69 -5.70
C ALA A 152 17.63 7.59 -6.84
N GLN A 153 18.23 6.41 -7.02
CA GLN A 153 19.16 6.20 -8.11
C GLN A 153 18.39 6.33 -9.43
N GLN A 154 18.60 7.45 -10.12
CA GLN A 154 18.41 7.47 -11.56
C GLN A 154 19.47 6.54 -12.16
N GLY A 155 19.12 5.28 -12.40
CA GLY A 155 19.86 4.45 -13.37
C GLY A 155 20.65 3.24 -12.86
N SER A 156 20.56 2.82 -11.60
CA SER A 156 21.03 1.48 -11.21
C SER A 156 19.97 0.75 -10.40
N ASP A 157 19.58 -0.41 -10.89
CA ASP A 157 18.40 -1.19 -10.51
C ASP A 157 18.57 -1.80 -9.11
N PRO A 158 17.89 -1.30 -8.05
CA PRO A 158 17.95 -1.86 -6.69
C PRO A 158 17.27 -3.22 -6.58
N SER A 159 16.56 -3.64 -7.64
CA SER A 159 16.06 -4.99 -7.82
C SER A 159 17.16 -6.03 -7.53
N LEU A 160 18.44 -5.71 -7.75
CA LEU A 160 19.56 -6.65 -7.56
C LEU A 160 19.82 -7.17 -6.15
N ALA A 161 19.31 -6.55 -5.08
CA ALA A 161 19.44 -7.14 -3.75
C ALA A 161 18.46 -8.31 -3.51
N THR A 162 17.52 -8.55 -4.43
CA THR A 162 16.61 -9.72 -4.40
C THR A 162 16.45 -10.38 -5.77
N SER A 163 16.98 -9.77 -6.84
CA SER A 163 17.07 -10.37 -8.18
C SER A 163 18.25 -11.32 -8.35
N ALA A 164 18.93 -11.72 -7.28
CA ALA A 164 19.84 -12.87 -7.34
C ALA A 164 19.11 -14.16 -7.83
N ALA A 165 17.77 -14.16 -7.88
CA ALA A 165 16.96 -15.25 -8.42
C ALA A 165 16.26 -14.98 -9.78
N LEU A 166 16.30 -13.76 -10.35
CA LEU A 166 15.61 -13.45 -11.62
C LEU A 166 16.65 -13.17 -12.72
N SER A 167 17.03 -14.22 -13.44
CA SER A 167 18.09 -14.23 -14.45
C SER A 167 17.56 -13.76 -15.82
N GLY A 168 17.03 -12.54 -15.91
CA GLY A 168 16.75 -11.85 -17.18
C GLY A 168 15.29 -11.43 -17.44
N PRO A 169 15.00 -10.81 -18.60
CA PRO A 169 13.69 -10.23 -18.91
C PRO A 169 12.54 -11.25 -19.00
N ALA A 170 12.85 -12.48 -19.43
CA ALA A 170 11.89 -13.57 -19.49
C ALA A 170 11.46 -14.03 -18.09
N ASP A 171 12.41 -14.09 -17.16
CA ASP A 171 12.18 -14.47 -15.76
C ASP A 171 11.31 -13.43 -15.05
N LEU A 172 11.53 -12.14 -15.31
CA LEU A 172 10.68 -11.07 -14.76
C LEU A 172 9.24 -11.13 -15.28
N ALA A 173 9.05 -11.47 -16.56
CA ALA A 173 7.70 -11.63 -17.13
C ALA A 173 6.98 -12.86 -16.55
N ALA A 174 7.69 -13.97 -16.35
CA ALA A 174 7.16 -15.16 -15.70
C ALA A 174 6.77 -14.88 -14.24
N TYR A 175 7.69 -14.27 -13.48
CA TYR A 175 7.47 -13.82 -12.10
C TYR A 175 6.23 -12.91 -12.00
N LYS A 176 6.13 -11.91 -12.88
CA LYS A 176 4.98 -11.00 -12.90
C LYS A 176 3.67 -11.74 -13.16
N ARG A 177 3.64 -12.69 -14.10
CA ARG A 177 2.43 -13.50 -14.38
C ARG A 177 2.04 -14.35 -13.18
N GLU A 178 3.02 -14.90 -12.47
CA GLU A 178 2.79 -15.66 -11.24
C GLU A 178 2.17 -14.79 -10.15
N LYS A 179 2.81 -13.66 -9.80
CA LYS A 179 2.27 -12.73 -8.79
C LYS A 179 0.91 -12.13 -9.20
N GLN A 180 0.65 -11.92 -10.49
CA GLN A 180 -0.67 -11.53 -10.99
C GLN A 180 -1.76 -12.57 -10.73
N ARG A 181 -1.43 -13.86 -10.85
CA ARG A 181 -2.34 -14.97 -10.54
C ARG A 181 -2.59 -15.09 -9.04
N GLU A 182 -1.56 -14.89 -8.21
CA GLU A 182 -1.73 -14.82 -6.74
C GLU A 182 -2.68 -13.67 -6.34
N LEU A 183 -2.47 -12.47 -6.89
CA LEU A 183 -3.35 -11.31 -6.66
C LEU A 183 -4.79 -11.58 -7.11
N ALA A 184 -4.97 -12.23 -8.27
CA ALA A 184 -6.29 -12.59 -8.76
C ALA A 184 -7.00 -13.57 -7.81
N ASN A 185 -6.29 -14.59 -7.33
CA ASN A 185 -6.82 -15.56 -6.37
C ASN A 185 -7.19 -14.90 -5.04
N ALA A 186 -6.35 -14.01 -4.52
CA ALA A 186 -6.62 -13.31 -3.25
C ALA A 186 -7.88 -12.44 -3.35
N LEU A 187 -8.06 -11.71 -4.46
CA LEU A 187 -9.25 -10.90 -4.68
C LEU A 187 -10.52 -11.72 -4.93
N SER A 188 -10.41 -12.88 -5.59
CA SER A 188 -11.55 -13.81 -5.75
C SER A 188 -12.05 -14.28 -4.39
N LYS A 189 -11.14 -14.73 -3.52
CA LYS A 189 -11.49 -15.18 -2.16
C LYS A 189 -12.21 -14.10 -1.35
N ARG A 190 -11.77 -12.84 -1.43
CA ARG A 190 -12.47 -11.72 -0.78
C ARG A 190 -13.86 -11.48 -1.35
N SER A 191 -14.03 -11.61 -2.67
CA SER A 191 -15.35 -11.46 -3.31
C SER A 191 -16.31 -12.58 -2.94
N GLU A 192 -15.83 -13.82 -2.84
CA GLU A 192 -16.59 -14.98 -2.36
C GLU A 192 -17.07 -14.74 -0.92
N ALA A 193 -16.17 -14.31 -0.02
CA ALA A 193 -16.53 -13.99 1.36
C ALA A 193 -17.57 -12.85 1.47
N ALA A 194 -17.50 -11.84 0.61
CA ALA A 194 -18.50 -10.77 0.57
C ALA A 194 -19.87 -11.29 0.09
N SER A 195 -19.87 -12.17 -0.92
CA SER A 195 -21.09 -12.82 -1.43
C SER A 195 -21.74 -13.71 -0.38
N ASP A 196 -20.97 -14.40 0.46
CA ASP A 196 -21.50 -15.24 1.55
C ASP A 196 -22.25 -14.42 2.60
N VAL A 197 -21.73 -13.23 2.93
CA VAL A 197 -22.40 -12.30 3.85
C VAL A 197 -23.71 -11.79 3.26
N GLU A 198 -23.71 -11.40 1.98
CA GLU A 198 -24.91 -10.94 1.28
C GLU A 198 -25.98 -12.05 1.20
N ALA A 199 -25.57 -13.29 0.90
CA ALA A 199 -26.46 -14.45 0.90
C ALA A 199 -27.07 -14.72 2.28
N MET A 200 -26.28 -14.58 3.35
CA MET A 200 -26.76 -14.71 4.73
C MET A 200 -27.78 -13.63 5.07
N GLN A 201 -27.50 -12.36 4.71
CA GLN A 201 -28.42 -11.24 4.91
C GLN A 201 -29.74 -11.44 4.16
N HIS A 202 -29.67 -11.88 2.90
CA HIS A 202 -30.85 -12.19 2.09
C HIS A 202 -31.68 -13.31 2.72
N GLN A 203 -31.04 -14.40 3.17
CA GLN A 203 -31.75 -15.50 3.84
C GLN A 203 -32.45 -15.05 5.13
N LEU A 204 -31.83 -14.16 5.91
CA LEU A 204 -32.43 -13.61 7.12
C LEU A 204 -33.61 -12.69 6.81
N HIS A 205 -33.50 -11.87 5.76
CA HIS A 205 -34.58 -11.02 5.27
C HIS A 205 -35.80 -11.86 4.89
N GLU A 206 -35.62 -12.88 4.04
CA GLU A 206 -36.70 -13.79 3.62
C GLU A 206 -37.40 -14.46 4.81
N LYS A 207 -36.62 -14.95 5.80
CA LYS A 207 -37.17 -15.52 7.03
C LYS A 207 -37.99 -14.50 7.83
N THR A 208 -37.52 -13.25 7.90
CA THR A 208 -38.23 -12.16 8.59
C THR A 208 -39.56 -11.85 7.90
N MET A 209 -39.56 -11.71 6.57
CA MET A 209 -40.78 -11.42 5.80
C MET A 209 -41.79 -12.56 5.89
N ALA A 210 -41.34 -13.82 5.83
CA ALA A 210 -42.19 -14.98 6.03
C ALA A 210 -42.82 -15.03 7.44
N ARG A 211 -42.11 -14.55 8.46
CA ARG A 211 -42.61 -14.46 9.85
C ARG A 211 -43.69 -13.38 9.99
N LEU A 212 -43.46 -12.20 9.41
CA LEU A 212 -44.45 -11.11 9.42
C LEU A 212 -45.75 -11.53 8.74
N LYS A 213 -45.67 -12.17 7.57
CA LYS A 213 -46.84 -12.70 6.86
C LYS A 213 -47.64 -13.71 7.69
N ARG A 214 -46.96 -14.55 8.50
CA ARG A 214 -47.67 -15.46 9.42
C ARG A 214 -48.42 -14.70 10.52
N TYR A 215 -47.86 -13.60 11.03
CA TYR A 215 -48.56 -12.80 12.03
C TYR A 215 -49.80 -12.12 11.46
N GLU A 216 -49.70 -11.54 10.26
CA GLU A 216 -50.86 -10.99 9.55
C GLU A 216 -51.97 -12.04 9.36
N GLN A 217 -51.61 -13.26 8.94
CA GLN A 217 -52.57 -14.35 8.79
C GLN A 217 -53.24 -14.76 10.10
N ILE A 218 -52.48 -14.77 11.21
CA ILE A 218 -53.02 -15.07 12.55
C ILE A 218 -53.97 -13.96 13.01
N ASP A 219 -53.61 -12.70 12.79
CA ASP A 219 -54.42 -11.55 13.18
C ASP A 219 -55.71 -11.48 12.35
N ASP A 220 -55.64 -11.75 11.04
CA ASP A 220 -56.80 -11.88 10.15
C ASP A 220 -57.74 -13.00 10.58
N ALA A 221 -57.20 -14.17 10.94
CA ALA A 221 -57.99 -15.29 11.44
C ALA A 221 -58.72 -14.93 12.75
N ARG A 222 -58.01 -14.30 13.70
CA ARG A 222 -58.59 -13.82 14.96
C ARG A 222 -59.65 -12.76 14.75
N ALA A 223 -59.49 -11.87 13.78
CA ALA A 223 -60.48 -10.86 13.45
C ALA A 223 -61.77 -11.50 12.88
N ARG A 224 -61.64 -12.53 12.05
CA ARG A 224 -62.78 -13.27 11.49
C ARG A 224 -63.56 -14.04 12.55
N GLU A 225 -62.88 -14.70 13.49
CA GLU A 225 -63.53 -15.41 14.61
C GLU A 225 -64.31 -14.50 15.55
N LYS A 226 -63.93 -13.21 15.68
CA LYS A 226 -64.64 -12.23 16.52
C LYS A 226 -65.88 -11.61 15.86
N CYS A 227 -66.05 -11.77 14.54
CA CYS A 227 -67.20 -11.24 13.79
C CYS A 227 -68.35 -12.25 13.63
N VAL A 228 -68.19 -13.48 14.12
CA VAL A 228 -69.20 -14.55 14.14
C VAL A 228 -69.79 -14.65 15.55
#